data_AF-A0A1J3EI99-F1
#
_entry.id   AF-A0A1J3EI99-F1
#
_cell.length_a   1.000
_cell.length_b   1.000
_cell.length_c   1.000
_cell.angle_alpha   90.00
_cell.angle_beta   90.00
_cell.angle_gamma   90.00
#
_symmetry.space_group_name_H-M   'P 1'
#
loop_
_entity.id
_entity.type
_entity.pdbx_description
1 polymer ?
#
loop_
_entity_poly.entity_id
_entity_poly.type
_entity_poly.pdbx_seq_one_letter_code
_entity_poly.pdbx_strand_id
1 'polypeptide(L)' 'VTWTSLINGYILNKDLVSARRFFDLSPERDVVLWNTMVSGYTEMGNVMEARSLFDRMPFRDVMSWNTVLEGYANIG' A
#
# COMPACT_ATOMS: atom_id res chain seq x y z
N VAL A 1 -3.94 -11.17 -14.64
CA VAL A 1 -3.44 -11.56 -13.30
C VAL A 1 -2.33 -10.57 -12.95
N THR A 2 -2.75 -9.38 -12.53
CA THR A 2 -1.95 -8.16 -12.45
C THR A 2 -1.24 -8.10 -11.09
N TRP A 3 -0.10 -7.42 -11.01
CA TRP A 3 0.74 -7.32 -9.79
C TRP A 3 -0.05 -7.04 -8.51
N THR A 4 -1.15 -6.28 -8.60
CA THR A 4 -2.09 -6.01 -7.51
C THR A 4 -2.61 -7.27 -6.83
N SER A 5 -3.07 -8.27 -7.59
CA SER A 5 -3.62 -9.50 -7.00
C SER A 5 -2.52 -10.34 -6.32
N LEU A 6 -1.32 -10.38 -6.89
CA LEU A 6 -0.17 -11.07 -6.30
C LEU A 6 0.23 -10.43 -4.98
N ILE A 7 0.40 -9.11 -4.98
CA ILE A 7 0.76 -8.31 -3.81
C ILE A 7 -0.32 -8.42 -2.74
N ASN A 8 -1.59 -8.31 -3.11
CA ASN A 8 -2.70 -8.46 -2.17
C ASN A 8 -2.70 -9.85 -1.52
N GLY A 9 -2.36 -10.91 -2.27
CA GLY A 9 -2.18 -12.25 -1.70
C GLY A 9 -1.10 -12.30 -0.62
N TYR A 10 0.02 -11.61 -0.81
CA TYR A 10 1.07 -11.51 0.21
C TYR A 10 0.63 -10.66 1.41
N ILE A 11 -0.09 -9.55 1.18
CA ILE A 11 -0.66 -8.70 2.24
C ILE A 11 -1.62 -9.52 3.12
N LEU A 12 -2.53 -10.30 2.52
CA LEU A 12 -3.46 -11.15 3.25
C LEU A 12 -2.75 -12.22 4.09
N ASN A 13 -1.58 -12.68 3.64
CA ASN A 13 -0.70 -13.58 4.38
C ASN A 13 0.21 -12.87 5.39
N LYS A 14 0.04 -11.55 5.59
CA LYS A 14 0.86 -10.69 6.47
C LYS A 14 2.34 -10.63 6.08
N ASP A 15 2.67 -10.97 4.84
CA ASP A 15 4.03 -10.90 4.30
C ASP A 15 4.25 -9.60 3.53
N LEU A 16 4.41 -8.51 4.27
CA LEU A 16 4.69 -7.18 3.68
C LEU A 16 6.06 -7.12 3.00
N VAL A 17 7.00 -7.99 3.36
CA VAL A 17 8.34 -8.01 2.76
C VAL A 17 8.26 -8.49 1.32
N SER A 18 7.58 -9.63 1.09
CA SER A 18 7.34 -10.12 -0.26
C SER A 18 6.45 -9.17 -1.05
N ALA A 19 5.36 -8.68 -0.45
CA ALA A 19 4.48 -7.70 -1.08
C ALA A 19 5.27 -6.47 -1.58
N ARG A 20 6.15 -5.92 -0.74
CA ARG A 20 7.01 -4.78 -1.07
C ARG A 20 8.02 -5.11 -2.15
N ARG A 21 8.62 -6.29 -2.11
CA ARG A 21 9.56 -6.73 -3.15
C ARG A 21 8.88 -6.79 -4.53
N PHE A 22 7.69 -7.38 -4.62
CA PHE A 22 6.96 -7.44 -5.89
C PHE A 22 6.46 -6.05 -6.32
N PHE A 23 6.07 -5.19 -5.37
CA PHE A 23 5.77 -3.79 -5.66
C PHE A 23 6.96 -3.06 -6.30
N ASP A 24 8.15 -3.20 -5.73
CA ASP A 24 9.36 -2.55 -6.25
C ASP A 24 9.81 -3.15 -7.60
N LEU A 25 9.50 -4.42 -7.86
CA LEU A 25 9.75 -5.08 -9.16
C LEU A 25 8.72 -4.73 -10.24
N SER A 26 7.55 -4.19 -9.89
CA SER A 26 6.53 -3.85 -10.88
C SER A 26 7.01 -2.73 -11.81
N PRO A 27 7.09 -2.97 -13.14
CA PRO A 27 7.59 -1.99 -14.10
C PRO A 27 6.64 -0.81 -14.27
N GLU A 28 5.33 -1.06 -14.16
CA GLU A 28 4.28 -0.05 -14.15
C GLU A 28 3.53 -0.13 -12.82
N ARG A 29 3.33 1.02 -12.19
CA ARG A 29 2.61 1.13 -10.92
C ARG A 29 1.45 2.08 -11.11
N ASP A 30 0.26 1.54 -11.30
CA ASP A 30 -0.97 2.32 -11.32
C ASP A 30 -1.37 2.73 -9.89
N VAL A 31 -2.34 3.65 -9.79
CA VAL A 31 -2.80 4.17 -8.49
C VAL A 31 -3.36 3.06 -7.61
N VAL A 32 -3.92 2.00 -8.21
CA VAL A 32 -4.49 0.85 -7.49
C VAL A 32 -3.39 0.07 -6.79
N LEU A 33 -2.26 -0.17 -7.45
CA LEU A 33 -1.11 -0.87 -6.88
C LEU A 33 -0.52 -0.11 -5.69
N TRP A 34 -0.43 1.22 -5.80
CA TRP A 34 -0.01 2.09 -4.71
C TRP A 34 -0.98 2.03 -3.53
N ASN A 35 -2.28 2.22 -3.79
CA ASN A 35 -3.32 2.17 -2.75
C ASN A 35 -3.33 0.81 -2.04
N THR A 36 -3.14 -0.28 -2.78
CA THR A 36 -3.04 -1.64 -2.23
C THR A 36 -1.89 -1.77 -1.23
N MET A 37 -0.69 -1.30 -1.59
CA MET A 37 0.46 -1.33 -0.67
C MET A 37 0.28 -0.41 0.54
N VAL A 38 -0.24 0.80 0.32
CA VAL A 38 -0.51 1.73 1.42
C VAL A 38 -1.49 1.10 2.40
N SER A 39 -2.63 0.56 1.94
CA SER A 39 -3.61 -0.14 2.80
C SER A 39 -2.98 -1.29 3.56
N GLY A 40 -2.19 -2.12 2.89
CA GLY A 40 -1.51 -3.25 3.53
C GLY A 40 -0.58 -2.84 4.67
N TYR A 41 0.17 -1.75 4.52
CA TYR A 41 0.99 -1.20 5.61
C TYR A 41 0.12 -0.64 6.74
N THR A 42 -0.95 0.08 6.39
CA THR A 42 -1.88 0.69 7.34
C THR A 42 -2.57 -0.35 8.22
N GLU A 43 -3.13 -1.40 7.62
CA GLU A 43 -3.82 -2.49 8.31
C GLU A 43 -2.92 -3.28 9.26
N MET A 44 -1.61 -3.30 9.00
CA MET A 44 -0.61 -3.94 9.87
C MET A 44 0.00 -2.98 10.89
N GLY A 45 -0.54 -1.77 11.02
CA GLY A 45 -0.08 -0.75 11.98
C GLY A 45 1.23 -0.07 11.60
N ASN A 46 1.78 -0.33 10.41
CA ASN A 46 3.01 0.28 9.94
C ASN A 46 2.74 1.59 9.18
N VAL A 47 2.15 2.55 9.88
CA VAL A 47 1.66 3.79 9.28
C VAL A 47 2.78 4.72 8.82
N MET A 48 3.97 4.62 9.41
CA MET A 48 5.15 5.35 8.92
C MET A 48 5.53 4.92 7.50
N GLU A 49 5.54 3.62 7.22
CA GLU A 49 5.82 3.13 5.87
C GLU A 49 4.67 3.39 4.90
N ALA A 50 3.41 3.26 5.38
CA ALA A 50 2.24 3.65 4.58
C ALA A 50 2.34 5.11 4.13
N ARG A 51 2.73 6.01 5.05
CA ARG A 51 2.93 7.44 4.76
C ARG A 51 4.09 7.67 3.79
N SER A 52 5.23 7.01 4.02
CA SER A 52 6.40 7.09 3.12
C SER A 52 6.04 6.68 1.69
N LEU A 53 5.25 5.61 1.51
CA LEU A 53 4.75 5.23 0.19
C LEU A 53 3.78 6.26 -0.40
N PHE A 54 2.82 6.73 0.39
CA PHE A 54 1.85 7.73 -0.06
C PHE A 54 2.52 9.02 -0.52
N ASP A 55 3.56 9.46 0.17
CA ASP A 55 4.33 10.65 -0.21
C ASP A 55 5.07 10.45 -1.54
N ARG A 56 5.43 9.21 -1.88
CA ARG A 56 6.09 8.83 -3.15
C ARG A 56 5.11 8.59 -4.31
N MET A 57 3.81 8.60 -4.07
CA MET A 57 2.81 8.42 -5.13
C MET A 57 2.84 9.59 -6.12
N PRO A 58 3.03 9.34 -7.43
CA PRO A 58 3.05 10.41 -8.44
C PRO A 58 1.66 11.03 -8.65
N PHE A 59 0.61 10.23 -8.47
CA PHE A 59 -0.78 10.66 -8.53
C PHE A 59 -1.52 10.08 -7.33
N ARG A 60 -2.38 10.90 -6.71
CA ARG A 60 -3.17 10.52 -5.53
C ARG A 60 -4.64 10.73 -5.85
N ASP A 61 -5.44 9.72 -5.57
CA ASP A 61 -6.89 9.81 -5.71
C ASP A 61 -7.54 9.93 -4.32
N VAL A 62 -8.87 10.04 -4.31
CA VAL A 62 -9.65 10.12 -3.06
C VAL A 62 -9.41 8.91 -2.18
N MET A 63 -9.23 7.72 -2.78
CA MET A 63 -8.92 6.50 -2.05
C MET A 63 -7.55 6.59 -1.35
N SER A 64 -6.52 7.08 -2.03
CA SER A 64 -5.18 7.28 -1.43
C SER A 64 -5.25 8.10 -0.14
N TRP A 65 -6.03 9.19 -0.15
CA TRP A 65 -6.19 10.07 1.01
C TRP A 65 -6.97 9.39 2.14
N ASN A 66 -8.07 8.70 1.82
CA ASN A 66 -8.88 7.99 2.80
C ASN A 66 -8.05 6.93 3.53
N THR A 67 -7.27 6.13 2.81
CA THR A 67 -6.46 5.05 3.40
C THR A 67 -5.42 5.56 4.39
N VAL A 68 -4.78 6.70 4.13
CA VAL A 68 -3.80 7.28 5.07
C VAL A 68 -4.50 7.90 6.28
N LEU A 69 -5.63 8.59 6.08
CA LEU A 69 -6.42 9.15 7.18
C LEU A 69 -6.95 8.07 8.12
N GLU A 70 -7.47 6.97 7.59
CA GLU A 70 -7.88 5.80 8.37
C GLU A 70 -6.71 5.21 9.17
N GLY A 71 -5.51 5.20 8.58
CA GLY A 71 -4.29 4.79 9.28
C GLY A 71 -3.95 5.63 10.48
N TYR A 72 -4.01 6.95 10.33
CA TYR A 72 -3.79 7.86 11.44
C TYR A 72 -4.90 7.78 12.49
N ALA A 73 -6.15 7.60 12.07
CA ALA A 73 -7.29 7.45 12.98
C ALA A 73 -7.19 6.18 13.84
N ASN A 74 -6.61 5.10 13.31
CA ASN A 74 -6.41 3.85 14.06
C ASN A 74 -5.20 3.86 15.02
N ILE A 75 -4.35 4.90 15.00
CA ILE A 75 -3.25 5.07 15.97
C ILE A 75 -3.67 5.94 17.17
N GLY A 76 -4.70 6.78 17.01
CA GLY A 76 -5.25 7.65 18.07
C GLY A 76 -6.26 6.94 18.96
#